data_AF-A0A552RF89-F1
#
_entry.id   AF-A0A552RF89-F1
#
_cell.length_a   1.000
_cell.length_b   1.000
_cell.length_c   1.000
_cell.angle_alpha   90.00
_cell.angle_beta   90.00
_cell.angle_gamma   90.00
#
_symmetry.space_group_name_H-M   'P 1'
#
loop_
_entity.id
_entity.type
_entity.pdbx_description
1 polymer ?
#
loop_
_entity_poly.entity_id
_entity_poly.type
_entity_poly.pdbx_seq_one_letter_code
_entity_poly.pdbx_strand_id
1 'polypeptide(L)'
;MTNLPPGGGTRAEAVARERERLRVLRERRAAQSADAGVDGFTVRRWRKAGVFGAPAVLRAHALLRELLPLAEDATHDALAAALRDEPDSRLLPAVRSVLERAPEATVAATLTAAHAGGFLWLSETGEQRLTALAAGGDALAASGSEDPYGAVALLGAFAADAIPAFPPRLLPRVLPWIPLSVLDDLIDAGAVGPEHQPWQCRAEEAEHAYLKARLVPEQVTAEQATALEWTAWQRRSAFLAGGEPLPSAGDVYDLLERVADGDTSVVKELERELPRDLVLRLRRLLDGVDVGNWDQDIWEDRGLWRLIFSLWEPKAAVNPSRSPLHALMALRQAYDLLCMNDLGRASSQIDKLKSFKTAAPDYRAEALNFHAYTLLLREELGAATAALEEISGPRQPVDSNLRLLKHRQELSRNERPAASNPYLDLGLPHGARSWEARYRDLRREHLQDVDMGARLNSAMKRIRDAERDEDWSGFFVLPLDPDVFELPDAVPVTLVPPLAPLPRRTPPRSPEGLGLVRQRAVADLLPHLLNAPRRPDRNSRMHTQ
;
A
#
# COMPACT_ATOMS: atom_id res chain seq x y z
N MET A 1 51.64 -82.70 -0.74
CA MET A 1 51.08 -83.50 0.37
C MET A 1 51.55 -82.79 1.63
N THR A 2 50.73 -82.13 2.44
CA THR A 2 49.47 -82.60 3.04
C THR A 2 48.65 -81.38 3.48
N ASN A 3 47.42 -81.28 2.95
CA ASN A 3 46.30 -80.59 3.61
C ASN A 3 45.86 -81.38 4.83
N LEU A 4 45.50 -80.71 5.94
CA LEU A 4 44.57 -81.13 7.01
C LEU A 4 44.42 -79.95 8.02
N PRO A 5 43.32 -79.85 8.79
CA PRO A 5 42.31 -78.80 8.69
C PRO A 5 42.27 -77.81 9.89
N PRO A 6 41.56 -76.67 9.81
CA PRO A 6 41.25 -75.87 10.98
C PRO A 6 40.21 -76.62 11.84
N GLY A 7 40.67 -77.08 13.01
CA GLY A 7 39.88 -77.83 13.97
C GLY A 7 38.61 -77.07 14.37
N GLY A 8 37.48 -77.75 14.21
CA GLY A 8 36.21 -77.34 14.80
C GLY A 8 36.36 -77.20 16.31
N GLY A 9 36.16 -75.98 16.80
CA GLY A 9 35.95 -75.73 18.23
C GLY A 9 34.82 -76.62 18.70
N THR A 10 35.06 -77.34 19.80
CA THR A 10 34.09 -78.31 20.32
C THR A 10 32.76 -77.60 20.60
N ARG A 11 31.63 -78.28 20.37
CA ARG A 11 30.28 -77.76 20.65
C ARG A 11 30.17 -77.17 22.08
N ALA A 12 30.98 -77.67 23.01
CA ALA A 12 31.11 -77.17 24.37
C ALA A 12 31.73 -75.76 24.46
N GLU A 13 32.76 -75.44 23.68
CA GLU A 13 33.38 -74.11 23.65
C GLU A 13 32.51 -73.05 22.96
N ALA A 14 31.77 -73.45 21.92
CA ALA A 14 30.78 -72.58 21.29
C ALA A 14 29.61 -72.29 22.24
N VAL A 15 29.14 -73.31 22.99
CA VAL A 15 28.11 -73.16 24.04
C VAL A 15 28.62 -72.35 25.23
N ALA A 16 29.89 -72.47 25.61
CA ALA A 16 30.49 -71.69 26.68
C ALA A 16 30.63 -70.21 26.30
N ARG A 17 31.09 -69.92 25.07
CA ARG A 17 31.14 -68.55 24.54
C ARG A 17 29.76 -67.93 24.40
N GLU A 18 28.77 -68.70 23.96
CA GLU A 18 27.39 -68.22 23.89
C GLU A 18 26.78 -68.02 25.28
N ARG A 19 27.08 -68.91 26.25
CA ARG A 19 26.66 -68.73 27.65
C ARG A 19 27.31 -67.51 28.30
N GLU A 20 28.57 -67.25 28.04
CA GLU A 20 29.27 -66.07 28.56
C GLU A 20 28.76 -64.80 27.89
N ARG A 21 28.52 -64.81 26.57
CA ARG A 21 27.88 -63.69 25.85
C ARG A 21 26.49 -63.41 26.41
N LEU A 22 25.70 -64.45 26.67
CA LEU A 22 24.38 -64.34 27.30
C LEU A 22 24.47 -63.90 28.76
N ARG A 23 25.53 -64.27 29.50
CA ARG A 23 25.78 -63.84 30.88
C ARG A 23 26.12 -62.37 30.93
N VAL A 24 27.06 -61.91 30.11
CA VAL A 24 27.44 -60.49 29.98
C VAL A 24 26.26 -59.64 29.50
N LEU A 25 25.43 -60.13 28.58
CA LEU A 25 24.19 -59.46 28.16
C LEU A 25 23.14 -59.42 29.28
N ARG A 26 23.06 -60.46 30.12
CA ARG A 26 22.19 -60.49 31.31
C ARG A 26 22.69 -59.55 32.39
N GLU A 27 24.00 -59.49 32.63
CA GLU A 27 24.65 -58.60 33.58
C GLU A 27 24.50 -57.13 33.15
N ARG A 28 24.68 -56.80 31.86
CA ARG A 28 24.38 -55.46 31.32
C ARG A 28 22.91 -55.09 31.44
N ARG A 29 21.98 -56.02 31.16
CA ARG A 29 20.54 -55.78 31.36
C ARG A 29 20.18 -55.62 32.83
N ALA A 30 20.78 -56.41 33.71
CA ALA A 30 20.55 -56.33 35.15
C ALA A 30 21.09 -55.01 35.71
N ALA A 31 22.26 -54.55 35.25
CA ALA A 31 22.81 -53.24 35.61
C ALA A 31 21.91 -52.10 35.11
N GLN A 32 21.44 -52.15 33.86
CA GLN A 32 20.50 -51.15 33.31
C GLN A 32 19.12 -51.17 33.98
N SER A 33 18.66 -52.33 34.47
CA SER A 33 17.41 -52.46 35.22
C SER A 33 17.56 -52.01 36.69
N ALA A 34 18.72 -52.27 37.31
CA ALA A 34 19.00 -51.86 38.69
C ALA A 34 19.15 -50.33 38.81
N ASP A 35 19.73 -49.67 37.81
CA ASP A 35 19.89 -48.20 37.77
C ASP A 35 18.56 -47.47 37.48
N ALA A 36 17.58 -48.15 36.88
CA ALA A 36 16.30 -47.55 36.48
C ALA A 36 15.17 -47.76 37.49
N GLY A 37 15.35 -48.58 38.53
CA GLY A 37 14.32 -48.84 39.56
C GLY A 37 13.06 -49.55 39.08
N VAL A 38 13.05 -50.13 37.86
CA VAL A 38 11.88 -50.82 37.27
C VAL A 38 12.12 -52.33 37.24
N ASP A 39 11.26 -53.09 37.94
CA ASP A 39 11.36 -54.56 37.99
C ASP A 39 11.07 -55.23 36.63
N GLY A 40 11.70 -56.38 36.39
CA GLY A 40 11.54 -57.16 35.17
C GLY A 40 10.11 -57.67 34.94
N PHE A 41 9.30 -57.82 36.00
CA PHE A 41 7.86 -58.12 35.87
C PHE A 41 7.08 -56.94 35.27
N THR A 42 7.36 -55.72 35.71
CA THR A 42 6.79 -54.48 35.18
C THR A 42 7.08 -54.34 33.69
N VAL A 43 8.35 -54.51 33.28
CA VAL A 43 8.73 -54.46 31.85
C VAL A 43 7.99 -55.52 31.00
N ARG A 44 7.70 -56.71 31.56
CA ARG A 44 6.92 -57.74 30.86
C ARG A 44 5.45 -57.37 30.67
N ARG A 45 4.84 -56.67 31.63
CA ARG A 45 3.46 -56.19 31.53
C ARG A 45 3.35 -55.10 30.46
N TRP A 46 4.25 -54.11 30.52
CA TRP A 46 4.33 -53.01 29.56
C TRP A 46 4.62 -53.44 28.12
N ARG A 47 5.30 -54.59 27.92
CA ARG A 47 5.48 -55.17 26.58
C ARG A 47 4.16 -55.44 25.86
N LYS A 48 3.10 -55.82 26.59
CA LYS A 48 1.77 -56.05 26.02
C LYS A 48 1.12 -54.76 25.52
N ALA A 49 1.54 -53.61 26.05
CA ALA A 49 1.14 -52.28 25.64
C ALA A 49 2.11 -51.64 24.61
N GLY A 50 3.03 -52.42 24.04
CA GLY A 50 3.95 -51.93 22.99
C GLY A 50 5.12 -51.09 23.49
N VAL A 51 5.42 -51.11 24.79
CA VAL A 51 6.53 -50.38 25.41
C VAL A 51 7.64 -51.36 25.80
N PHE A 52 8.87 -51.14 25.32
CA PHE A 52 9.96 -52.09 25.44
C PHE A 52 11.16 -51.52 26.20
N GLY A 53 11.47 -52.13 27.36
CA GLY A 53 12.64 -51.79 28.17
C GLY A 53 12.33 -50.80 29.29
N ALA A 54 13.16 -50.80 30.35
CA ALA A 54 12.96 -49.97 31.53
C ALA A 54 12.96 -48.44 31.24
N PRO A 55 13.84 -47.89 30.37
CA PRO A 55 13.78 -46.47 30.03
C PRO A 55 12.50 -46.06 29.31
N ALA A 56 11.93 -46.94 28.49
CA ALA A 56 10.69 -46.70 27.77
C ALA A 56 9.48 -46.70 28.73
N VAL A 57 9.49 -47.55 29.76
CA VAL A 57 8.47 -47.55 30.83
C VAL A 57 8.48 -46.23 31.61
N LEU A 58 9.66 -45.72 31.98
CA LEU A 58 9.76 -44.42 32.67
C LEU A 58 9.23 -43.26 31.81
N ARG A 59 9.53 -43.27 30.50
CA ARG A 59 8.98 -42.29 29.55
C ARG A 59 7.47 -42.43 29.39
N ALA A 60 6.96 -43.67 29.39
CA ALA A 60 5.52 -43.92 29.36
C ALA A 60 4.85 -43.39 30.63
N HIS A 61 5.45 -43.58 31.81
CA HIS A 61 4.93 -43.00 33.06
C HIS A 61 4.91 -41.47 33.04
N ALA A 62 5.98 -40.83 32.53
CA ALA A 62 6.00 -39.38 32.38
C ALA A 62 4.88 -38.89 31.45
N LEU A 63 4.76 -39.49 30.27
CA LEU A 63 3.72 -39.16 29.28
C LEU A 63 2.31 -39.37 29.86
N LEU A 64 2.07 -40.50 30.54
CA LEU A 64 0.75 -40.77 31.11
C LEU A 64 0.39 -39.84 32.27
N ARG A 65 1.37 -39.37 33.06
CA ARG A 65 1.13 -38.36 34.10
C ARG A 65 0.69 -37.02 33.50
N GLU A 66 1.22 -36.66 32.34
CA GLU A 66 0.83 -35.44 31.63
C GLU A 66 -0.58 -35.56 31.03
N LEU A 67 -0.99 -36.76 30.60
CA LEU A 67 -2.32 -37.01 30.04
C LEU A 67 -3.41 -37.25 31.10
N LEU A 68 -3.06 -37.73 32.29
CA LEU A 68 -4.03 -38.07 33.35
C LEU A 68 -4.98 -36.93 33.72
N PRO A 69 -4.54 -35.65 33.86
CA PRO A 69 -5.43 -34.53 34.18
C PRO A 69 -6.45 -34.22 33.09
N LEU A 70 -6.22 -34.69 31.86
CA LEU A 70 -7.10 -34.49 30.71
C LEU A 70 -8.09 -35.65 30.51
N ALA A 71 -8.00 -36.69 31.34
CA ALA A 71 -8.80 -37.89 31.25
C ALA A 71 -10.06 -37.82 32.13
N GLU A 72 -11.13 -38.44 31.66
CA GLU A 72 -12.43 -38.51 32.35
C GLU A 72 -12.89 -39.96 32.51
N ASP A 73 -13.60 -40.26 33.61
CA ASP A 73 -14.26 -41.54 33.89
C ASP A 73 -13.39 -42.77 33.55
N ALA A 74 -13.84 -43.60 32.61
CA ALA A 74 -13.19 -44.83 32.21
C ALA A 74 -11.80 -44.62 31.56
N THR A 75 -11.55 -43.44 30.97
CA THR A 75 -10.23 -43.12 30.43
C THR A 75 -9.25 -42.81 31.57
N HIS A 76 -9.70 -42.10 32.59
CA HIS A 76 -8.91 -41.82 33.79
C HIS A 76 -8.52 -43.12 34.50
N ASP A 77 -9.46 -44.05 34.68
CA ASP A 77 -9.19 -45.35 35.32
C ASP A 77 -8.15 -46.18 34.56
N ALA A 78 -8.21 -46.20 33.22
CA ALA A 78 -7.25 -46.92 32.39
C ALA A 78 -5.84 -46.32 32.47
N LEU A 79 -5.72 -44.98 32.46
CA LEU A 79 -4.44 -44.30 32.63
C LEU A 79 -3.87 -44.47 34.06
N ALA A 80 -4.72 -44.36 35.08
CA ALA A 80 -4.34 -44.54 36.48
C ALA A 80 -3.89 -45.97 36.79
N ALA A 81 -4.54 -46.98 36.20
CA ALA A 81 -4.10 -48.38 36.30
C ALA A 81 -2.74 -48.61 35.64
N ALA A 82 -2.52 -48.03 34.45
CA ALA A 82 -1.22 -48.10 33.79
C ALA A 82 -0.11 -47.43 34.62
N LEU A 83 -0.38 -46.28 35.25
CA LEU A 83 0.57 -45.61 36.18
C LEU A 83 0.90 -46.41 37.44
N ARG A 84 0.08 -47.40 37.80
CA ARG A 84 0.34 -48.39 38.87
C ARG A 84 1.01 -49.67 38.34
N ASP A 85 1.62 -49.62 37.15
CA ASP A 85 2.26 -50.77 36.48
C ASP A 85 1.30 -51.91 36.11
N GLU A 86 0.03 -51.57 35.86
CA GLU A 86 -1.01 -52.48 35.40
C GLU A 86 -1.61 -52.05 34.05
N PRO A 87 -0.80 -51.87 32.98
CA PRO A 87 -1.33 -51.53 31.66
C PRO A 87 -2.13 -52.70 31.07
N ASP A 88 -3.33 -52.41 30.58
CA ASP A 88 -4.23 -53.37 29.92
C ASP A 88 -4.57 -52.95 28.48
N SER A 89 -5.48 -53.68 27.82
CA SER A 89 -5.90 -53.39 26.45
C SER A 89 -6.71 -52.11 26.29
N ARG A 90 -7.16 -51.48 27.39
CA ARG A 90 -7.92 -50.22 27.37
C ARG A 90 -6.99 -49.00 27.33
N LEU A 91 -5.69 -49.17 27.59
CA LEU A 91 -4.73 -48.06 27.64
C LEU A 91 -4.69 -47.23 26.34
N LEU A 92 -4.48 -47.87 25.18
CA LEU A 92 -4.38 -47.13 23.92
C LEU A 92 -5.69 -46.47 23.47
N PRO A 93 -6.85 -47.15 23.56
CA PRO A 93 -8.14 -46.48 23.37
C PRO A 93 -8.35 -45.29 24.31
N ALA A 94 -7.91 -45.39 25.57
CA ALA A 94 -7.98 -44.29 26.53
C ALA A 94 -7.07 -43.12 26.13
N VAL A 95 -5.80 -43.40 25.77
CA VAL A 95 -4.87 -42.37 25.26
C VAL A 95 -5.46 -41.68 24.02
N ARG A 96 -6.00 -42.44 23.07
CA ARG A 96 -6.65 -41.88 21.87
C ARG A 96 -7.82 -40.97 22.23
N SER A 97 -8.73 -41.41 23.11
CA SER A 97 -9.89 -40.63 23.53
C SER A 97 -9.53 -39.34 24.27
N VAL A 98 -8.41 -39.34 25.02
CA VAL A 98 -7.86 -38.12 25.62
C VAL A 98 -7.31 -37.19 24.54
N LEU A 99 -6.52 -37.71 23.60
CA LEU A 99 -5.91 -36.91 22.55
C LEU A 99 -6.91 -36.34 21.54
N GLU A 100 -8.01 -37.03 21.25
CA GLU A 100 -9.09 -36.53 20.37
C GLU A 100 -9.76 -35.25 20.90
N ARG A 101 -9.62 -34.95 22.20
CA ARG A 101 -10.15 -33.75 22.86
C ARG A 101 -9.06 -32.77 23.31
N ALA A 102 -7.79 -33.14 23.14
CA ALA A 102 -6.66 -32.35 23.60
C ALA A 102 -6.27 -31.26 22.59
N PRO A 103 -5.64 -30.17 23.05
CA PRO A 103 -5.01 -29.20 22.15
C PRO A 103 -3.97 -29.87 21.24
N GLU A 104 -3.81 -29.35 20.04
CA GLU A 104 -2.86 -29.84 19.02
C GLU A 104 -1.44 -29.96 19.57
N ALA A 105 -1.05 -29.02 20.44
CA ALA A 105 0.23 -29.03 21.09
C ALA A 105 0.49 -30.28 21.93
N THR A 106 -0.52 -30.69 22.69
CA THR A 106 -0.48 -31.88 23.53
C THR A 106 -0.47 -33.15 22.69
N VAL A 107 -1.26 -33.20 21.61
CA VAL A 107 -1.24 -34.33 20.66
C VAL A 107 0.14 -34.48 20.05
N ALA A 108 0.71 -33.40 19.50
CA ALA A 108 2.00 -33.41 18.86
C ALA A 108 3.13 -33.81 19.83
N ALA A 109 3.13 -33.26 21.05
CA ALA A 109 4.10 -33.61 22.09
C ALA A 109 4.00 -35.09 22.47
N THR A 110 2.76 -35.61 22.64
CA THR A 110 2.52 -37.00 23.00
C THR A 110 2.99 -37.96 21.92
N LEU A 111 2.66 -37.71 20.66
CA LEU A 111 3.09 -38.56 19.55
C LEU A 111 4.62 -38.53 19.37
N THR A 112 5.23 -37.35 19.49
CA THR A 112 6.69 -37.19 19.43
C THR A 112 7.38 -37.92 20.58
N ALA A 113 6.87 -37.80 21.81
CA ALA A 113 7.39 -38.49 22.99
C ALA A 113 7.24 -40.02 22.88
N ALA A 114 6.10 -40.49 22.36
CA ALA A 114 5.87 -41.91 22.11
C ALA A 114 6.84 -42.48 21.08
N HIS A 115 7.08 -41.75 19.98
CA HIS A 115 8.05 -42.13 18.96
C HIS A 115 9.49 -42.12 19.48
N ALA A 116 9.91 -41.06 20.19
CA ALA A 116 11.22 -40.97 20.82
C ALA A 116 11.43 -42.05 21.90
N GLY A 117 10.34 -42.51 22.54
CA GLY A 117 10.34 -43.64 23.47
C GLY A 117 10.34 -45.02 22.80
N GLY A 118 10.23 -45.09 21.47
CA GLY A 118 10.16 -46.34 20.70
C GLY A 118 8.87 -47.12 20.92
N PHE A 119 7.75 -46.44 21.22
CA PHE A 119 6.47 -47.09 21.49
C PHE A 119 5.83 -47.56 20.19
N LEU A 120 5.35 -48.79 20.16
CA LEU A 120 4.66 -49.35 18.98
C LEU A 120 3.20 -48.92 18.89
N TRP A 121 2.91 -47.64 19.16
CA TRP A 121 1.56 -47.09 19.27
C TRP A 121 1.01 -46.54 17.94
N LEU A 122 1.89 -46.14 17.02
CA LEU A 122 1.53 -45.65 15.69
C LEU A 122 1.52 -46.78 14.65
N SER A 123 0.74 -46.59 13.59
CA SER A 123 0.85 -47.37 12.35
C SER A 123 2.25 -47.22 11.74
N GLU A 124 2.67 -48.15 10.88
CA GLU A 124 3.96 -48.05 10.18
C GLU A 124 4.05 -46.77 9.33
N THR A 125 2.99 -46.44 8.61
CA THR A 125 2.88 -45.19 7.85
C THR A 125 2.97 -43.96 8.74
N GLY A 126 2.30 -43.97 9.90
CA GLY A 126 2.36 -42.87 10.86
C GLY A 126 3.75 -42.67 11.47
N GLU A 127 4.44 -43.77 11.78
CA GLU A 127 5.81 -43.74 12.30
C GLU A 127 6.82 -43.24 11.26
N GLN A 128 6.73 -43.70 10.01
CA GLN A 128 7.58 -43.21 8.91
C GLN A 128 7.40 -41.70 8.70
N ARG A 129 6.16 -41.21 8.73
CA ARG A 129 5.85 -39.77 8.59
C ARG A 129 6.33 -38.95 9.77
N LEU A 130 6.13 -39.43 10.98
CA LEU A 130 6.63 -38.76 12.18
C LEU A 130 8.17 -38.68 12.16
N THR A 131 8.83 -39.74 11.68
CA THR A 131 10.28 -39.74 11.47
C THR A 131 10.70 -38.68 10.44
N ALA A 132 9.98 -38.56 9.32
CA ALA A 132 10.24 -37.54 8.29
C ALA A 132 10.02 -36.10 8.83
N LEU A 133 8.96 -35.88 9.60
CA LEU A 133 8.66 -34.59 10.25
C LEU A 133 9.70 -34.21 11.31
N ALA A 134 10.22 -35.19 12.05
CA ALA A 134 11.26 -35.00 13.06
C ALA A 134 12.65 -34.77 12.45
N ALA A 135 12.97 -35.46 11.34
CA ALA A 135 14.25 -35.32 10.64
C ALA A 135 14.37 -33.97 9.92
N GLY A 136 13.26 -33.46 9.37
CA GLY A 136 13.22 -32.23 8.57
C GLY A 136 13.95 -32.38 7.23
N GLY A 137 13.24 -32.21 6.11
CA GLY A 137 13.85 -32.22 4.77
C GLY A 137 12.96 -32.80 3.67
N ASP A 138 13.55 -33.14 2.52
CA ASP A 138 12.92 -33.66 1.29
C ASP A 138 12.04 -34.91 1.47
N ALA A 139 12.13 -35.58 2.62
CA ALA A 139 11.35 -36.76 2.96
C ALA A 139 9.84 -36.49 3.19
N LEU A 140 9.41 -35.23 3.20
CA LEU A 140 8.01 -34.83 3.39
C LEU A 140 7.13 -35.00 2.13
N ALA A 141 7.72 -35.33 0.98
CA ALA A 141 7.04 -35.48 -0.32
C ALA A 141 6.27 -36.82 -0.49
N ALA A 142 5.58 -37.31 0.54
CA ALA A 142 4.77 -38.52 0.44
C ALA A 142 3.40 -38.21 -0.22
N SER A 143 3.36 -38.34 -1.54
CA SER A 143 2.14 -38.22 -2.37
C SER A 143 1.04 -39.19 -1.91
N GLY A 144 -0.19 -38.67 -1.74
CA GLY A 144 -1.40 -39.48 -1.50
C GLY A 144 -1.97 -39.48 -0.08
N SER A 145 -1.48 -38.65 0.85
CA SER A 145 -2.01 -38.55 2.22
C SER A 145 -3.24 -37.65 2.34
N GLU A 146 -4.15 -38.00 3.25
CA GLU A 146 -4.99 -37.03 3.94
C GLU A 146 -4.06 -35.98 4.59
N ASP A 147 -4.05 -34.77 4.04
CA ASP A 147 -3.44 -33.57 4.63
C ASP A 147 -4.60 -32.58 4.86
N PRO A 148 -5.38 -32.78 5.93
CA PRO A 148 -6.64 -32.08 6.14
C PRO A 148 -6.42 -30.56 6.31
N TYR A 149 -5.27 -30.17 6.87
CA TYR A 149 -4.93 -28.78 7.12
C TYR A 149 -3.82 -28.22 6.22
N GLY A 150 -3.23 -29.04 5.34
CA GLY A 150 -2.18 -28.61 4.40
C GLY A 150 -0.80 -28.43 5.04
N ALA A 151 -0.61 -28.85 6.28
CA ALA A 151 0.59 -28.57 7.07
C ALA A 151 1.82 -29.31 6.54
N VAL A 152 1.66 -30.57 6.13
CA VAL A 152 2.75 -31.38 5.55
C VAL A 152 3.15 -30.82 4.20
N ALA A 153 2.18 -30.49 3.34
CA ALA A 153 2.43 -29.87 2.05
C ALA A 153 3.17 -28.53 2.21
N LEU A 154 2.80 -27.73 3.21
CA LEU A 154 3.43 -26.44 3.48
C LEU A 154 4.89 -26.61 3.89
N LEU A 155 5.18 -27.49 4.85
CA LEU A 155 6.57 -27.77 5.26
C LEU A 155 7.40 -28.33 4.11
N GLY A 156 6.82 -29.17 3.26
CA GLY A 156 7.46 -29.66 2.04
C GLY A 156 7.83 -28.52 1.09
N ALA A 157 6.92 -27.56 0.88
CA ALA A 157 7.19 -26.38 0.06
C ALA A 157 8.31 -25.49 0.63
N PHE A 158 8.37 -25.30 1.96
CA PHE A 158 9.47 -24.59 2.60
C PHE A 158 10.81 -25.34 2.52
N ALA A 159 10.80 -26.67 2.68
CA ALA A 159 12.00 -27.48 2.62
C ALA A 159 12.60 -27.53 1.20
N ALA A 160 11.75 -27.61 0.17
CA ALA A 160 12.13 -27.65 -1.23
C ALA A 160 12.32 -26.27 -1.88
N ASP A 161 12.21 -25.18 -1.11
CA ASP A 161 12.21 -23.79 -1.61
C ASP A 161 11.20 -23.54 -2.75
N ALA A 162 10.08 -24.26 -2.72
CA ALA A 162 9.06 -24.30 -3.77
C ALA A 162 7.78 -23.56 -3.36
N ILE A 163 7.90 -22.54 -2.50
CA ILE A 163 6.76 -21.75 -1.98
C ILE A 163 5.89 -21.15 -3.10
N PRO A 164 6.45 -20.55 -4.17
CA PRO A 164 5.63 -19.99 -5.26
C PRO A 164 4.76 -21.04 -5.98
N ALA A 165 5.14 -22.32 -5.89
CA ALA A 165 4.41 -23.44 -6.49
C ALA A 165 3.45 -24.13 -5.49
N PHE A 166 3.20 -23.53 -4.32
CA PHE A 166 2.30 -24.10 -3.33
C PHE A 166 0.88 -24.29 -3.91
N PRO A 167 0.26 -25.49 -3.79
CA PRO A 167 -1.01 -25.76 -4.47
C PRO A 167 -2.15 -24.83 -4.02
N PRO A 168 -2.77 -24.04 -4.93
CA PRO A 168 -3.83 -23.08 -4.54
C PRO A 168 -5.04 -23.74 -3.86
N ARG A 169 -5.35 -25.00 -4.24
CA ARG A 169 -6.42 -25.81 -3.63
C ARG A 169 -6.24 -26.07 -2.12
N LEU A 170 -5.01 -25.95 -1.61
CA LEU A 170 -4.70 -26.15 -0.19
C LEU A 170 -4.75 -24.84 0.59
N LEU A 171 -4.70 -23.68 -0.05
CA LEU A 171 -4.73 -22.37 0.61
C LEU A 171 -5.95 -22.20 1.55
N PRO A 172 -7.20 -22.54 1.16
CA PRO A 172 -8.34 -22.40 2.07
C PRO A 172 -8.23 -23.22 3.36
N ARG A 173 -7.43 -24.29 3.36
CA ARG A 173 -7.20 -25.15 4.53
C ARG A 173 -6.10 -24.61 5.44
N VAL A 174 -5.16 -23.87 4.86
CA VAL A 174 -3.92 -23.40 5.50
C VAL A 174 -4.09 -22.00 6.07
N LEU A 175 -4.64 -21.07 5.29
CA LEU A 175 -4.77 -19.66 5.63
C LEU A 175 -5.44 -19.36 6.99
N PRO A 176 -6.46 -20.12 7.45
CA PRO A 176 -7.13 -19.80 8.71
C PRO A 176 -6.27 -19.94 9.97
N TRP A 177 -5.26 -20.82 9.95
CA TRP A 177 -4.55 -21.22 11.17
C TRP A 177 -3.03 -20.98 11.13
N ILE A 178 -2.43 -20.78 9.94
CA ILE A 178 -0.96 -20.62 9.88
C ILE A 178 -0.48 -19.39 10.66
N PRO A 179 0.74 -19.43 11.23
CA PRO A 179 1.31 -18.25 11.84
C PRO A 179 1.47 -17.10 10.82
N LEU A 180 1.27 -15.86 11.27
CA LEU A 180 1.36 -14.68 10.41
C LEU A 180 2.72 -14.59 9.67
N SER A 181 3.80 -15.00 10.32
CA SER A 181 5.14 -15.02 9.72
C SER A 181 5.26 -15.94 8.51
N VAL A 182 4.58 -17.09 8.55
CA VAL A 182 4.52 -18.05 7.45
C VAL A 182 3.60 -17.54 6.35
N LEU A 183 2.50 -16.87 6.70
CA LEU A 183 1.63 -16.21 5.72
C LEU A 183 2.37 -15.07 4.99
N ASP A 184 3.17 -14.28 5.69
CA ASP A 184 4.01 -13.26 5.08
C ASP A 184 5.02 -13.86 4.10
N ASP A 185 5.62 -15.01 4.42
CA ASP A 185 6.49 -15.73 3.48
C ASP A 185 5.72 -16.19 2.22
N LEU A 186 4.46 -16.62 2.35
CA LEU A 186 3.60 -16.97 1.21
C LEU A 186 3.24 -15.75 0.35
N ILE A 187 3.00 -14.60 0.98
CA ILE A 187 2.71 -13.32 0.31
C ILE A 187 3.95 -12.84 -0.45
N ASP A 188 5.11 -12.82 0.23
CA ASP A 188 6.38 -12.37 -0.34
C ASP A 188 6.80 -13.25 -1.53
N ALA A 189 6.50 -14.56 -1.46
CA ALA A 189 6.76 -15.51 -2.54
C ALA A 189 5.73 -15.46 -3.68
N GLY A 190 4.66 -14.66 -3.56
CA GLY A 190 3.59 -14.56 -4.56
C GLY A 190 2.63 -15.76 -4.60
N ALA A 191 2.71 -16.67 -3.62
CA ALA A 191 1.79 -17.80 -3.50
C ALA A 191 0.40 -17.37 -3.00
N VAL A 192 0.33 -16.25 -2.26
CA VAL A 192 -0.90 -15.65 -1.75
C VAL A 192 -1.00 -14.20 -2.21
N GLY A 193 -1.91 -13.95 -3.17
CA GLY A 193 -2.32 -12.61 -3.60
C GLY A 193 -3.66 -12.13 -3.01
N PRO A 194 -4.09 -10.90 -3.38
CA PRO A 194 -5.35 -10.28 -2.96
C PRO A 194 -6.61 -11.13 -3.23
N GLU A 195 -6.61 -11.91 -4.30
CA GLU A 195 -7.70 -12.78 -4.74
C GLU A 195 -8.06 -13.86 -3.73
N HIS A 196 -7.12 -14.26 -2.88
CA HIS A 196 -7.32 -15.27 -1.83
C HIS A 196 -7.97 -14.71 -0.57
N GLN A 197 -8.00 -13.38 -0.42
CA GLN A 197 -8.65 -12.66 0.69
C GLN A 197 -8.31 -13.23 2.08
N PRO A 198 -7.02 -13.44 2.41
CA PRO A 198 -6.64 -14.13 3.65
C PRO A 198 -7.19 -13.46 4.90
N TRP A 199 -7.37 -12.14 4.90
CA TRP A 199 -7.98 -11.38 5.99
C TRP A 199 -9.41 -11.82 6.35
N GLN A 200 -10.15 -12.52 5.49
CA GLN A 200 -11.51 -12.98 5.81
C GLN A 200 -11.56 -14.25 6.65
N CYS A 201 -10.46 -15.01 6.70
CA CYS A 201 -10.43 -16.32 7.36
C CYS A 201 -9.60 -16.35 8.64
N ARG A 202 -9.01 -15.22 9.04
CA ARG A 202 -8.22 -15.09 10.27
C ARG A 202 -9.13 -14.82 11.48
N ALA A 203 -8.70 -15.25 12.65
CA ALA A 203 -9.44 -15.02 13.90
C ALA A 203 -9.23 -13.60 14.48
N GLU A 204 -8.03 -13.03 14.31
CA GLU A 204 -7.64 -11.77 14.95
C GLU A 204 -7.86 -10.56 14.04
N GLU A 205 -8.63 -9.57 14.51
CA GLU A 205 -8.94 -8.36 13.74
C GLU A 205 -7.69 -7.52 13.40
N ALA A 206 -6.68 -7.53 14.28
CA ALA A 206 -5.40 -6.86 14.02
C ALA A 206 -4.68 -7.45 12.78
N GLU A 207 -4.75 -8.78 12.60
CA GLU A 207 -4.21 -9.43 11.41
C GLU A 207 -5.02 -9.07 10.15
N HIS A 208 -6.32 -8.85 10.27
CA HIS A 208 -7.15 -8.44 9.13
C HIS A 208 -6.68 -7.11 8.57
N ALA A 209 -6.52 -6.11 9.45
CA ALA A 209 -6.03 -4.79 9.08
C ALA A 209 -4.64 -4.88 8.46
N TYR A 210 -3.73 -5.63 9.07
CA TYR A 210 -2.37 -5.85 8.58
C TYR A 210 -2.36 -6.46 7.18
N LEU A 211 -3.09 -7.55 6.96
CA LEU A 211 -3.15 -8.24 5.67
C LEU A 211 -3.80 -7.39 4.57
N LYS A 212 -4.84 -6.61 4.91
CA LYS A 212 -5.41 -5.63 3.98
C LYS A 212 -4.38 -4.58 3.58
N ALA A 213 -3.62 -4.04 4.53
CA ALA A 213 -2.57 -3.06 4.25
C ALA A 213 -1.45 -3.62 3.37
N ARG A 214 -1.16 -4.93 3.45
CA ARG A 214 -0.16 -5.61 2.61
C ARG A 214 -0.65 -5.97 1.20
N LEU A 215 -1.92 -6.30 1.03
CA LEU A 215 -2.43 -6.87 -0.23
C LEU A 215 -3.36 -5.93 -0.99
N VAL A 216 -4.17 -5.15 -0.27
CA VAL A 216 -5.19 -4.24 -0.82
C VAL A 216 -5.11 -2.88 -0.10
N PRO A 217 -3.98 -2.16 -0.22
CA PRO A 217 -3.70 -0.95 0.56
C PRO A 217 -4.78 0.14 0.41
N GLU A 218 -5.45 0.20 -0.73
CA GLU A 218 -6.53 1.14 -1.04
C GLU A 218 -7.83 0.89 -0.24
N GLN A 219 -8.03 -0.32 0.30
CA GLN A 219 -9.23 -0.69 1.07
C GLN A 219 -9.08 -0.44 2.58
N VAL A 220 -7.94 0.09 3.02
CA VAL A 220 -7.64 0.32 4.43
C VAL A 220 -8.31 1.61 4.91
N THR A 221 -9.03 1.53 6.02
CA THR A 221 -9.69 2.68 6.64
C THR A 221 -8.70 3.51 7.47
N ALA A 222 -9.07 4.77 7.78
CA ALA A 222 -8.25 5.64 8.63
C ALA A 222 -7.98 5.03 10.02
N GLU A 223 -8.98 4.36 10.61
CA GLU A 223 -8.86 3.67 11.90
C GLU A 223 -7.85 2.53 11.84
N GLN A 224 -7.92 1.71 10.77
CA GLN A 224 -6.97 0.61 10.54
C GLN A 224 -5.55 1.13 10.30
N ALA A 225 -5.39 2.16 9.47
CA ALA A 225 -4.09 2.77 9.23
C ALA A 225 -3.47 3.36 10.51
N THR A 226 -4.29 3.93 11.39
CA THR A 226 -3.86 4.47 12.69
C THR A 226 -3.47 3.35 13.65
N ALA A 227 -4.27 2.29 13.77
CA ALA A 227 -3.93 1.12 14.59
C ALA A 227 -2.64 0.43 14.10
N LEU A 228 -2.35 0.52 12.80
CA LEU A 228 -1.11 0.02 12.21
C LEU A 228 0.04 1.03 12.28
N GLU A 229 -0.14 2.25 12.79
CA GLU A 229 0.90 3.30 12.76
C GLU A 229 1.47 3.53 11.34
N TRP A 230 0.60 3.47 10.32
CA TRP A 230 1.01 3.53 8.93
C TRP A 230 1.14 4.97 8.43
N THR A 231 2.31 5.56 8.69
CA THR A 231 2.62 6.95 8.39
C THR A 231 2.46 7.34 6.91
N ALA A 232 2.86 6.46 5.98
CA ALA A 232 2.72 6.72 4.55
C ALA A 232 1.25 6.88 4.11
N TRP A 233 0.34 6.07 4.66
CA TRP A 233 -1.10 6.21 4.42
C TRP A 233 -1.61 7.53 4.98
N GLN A 234 -1.24 7.87 6.22
CA GLN A 234 -1.67 9.10 6.90
C GLN A 234 -1.25 10.36 6.14
N ARG A 235 0.00 10.40 5.66
CA ARG A 235 0.51 11.51 4.84
C ARG A 235 -0.25 11.65 3.53
N ARG A 236 -0.42 10.56 2.78
CA ARG A 236 -1.17 10.56 1.53
C ARG A 236 -2.59 11.07 1.72
N SER A 237 -3.25 10.63 2.80
CA SER A 237 -4.61 11.06 3.11
C SER A 237 -4.69 12.53 3.50
N ALA A 238 -3.73 13.04 4.28
CA ALA A 238 -3.67 14.45 4.67
C ALA A 238 -3.46 15.36 3.45
N PHE A 239 -2.50 15.02 2.58
CA PHE A 239 -2.23 15.73 1.34
C PHE A 239 -3.47 15.81 0.44
N LEU A 240 -4.13 14.67 0.19
CA LEU A 240 -5.33 14.63 -0.66
C LEU A 240 -6.53 15.37 -0.06
N ALA A 241 -6.56 15.56 1.26
CA ALA A 241 -7.57 16.36 1.93
C ALA A 241 -7.27 17.87 1.92
N GLY A 242 -6.13 18.30 1.37
CA GLY A 242 -5.66 19.69 1.40
C GLY A 242 -5.20 20.14 2.79
N GLY A 243 -4.89 19.20 3.69
CA GLY A 243 -4.27 19.51 4.98
C GLY A 243 -2.74 19.49 4.87
N GLU A 244 -2.06 20.17 5.80
CA GLU A 244 -0.60 20.15 5.88
C GLU A 244 -0.10 18.70 6.10
N PRO A 245 0.65 18.12 5.15
CA PRO A 245 1.25 16.81 5.37
C PRO A 245 2.27 16.89 6.51
N LEU A 246 2.32 15.87 7.37
CA LEU A 246 3.31 15.75 8.45
C LEU A 246 4.72 16.00 7.90
N PRO A 247 5.54 16.89 8.51
CA PRO A 247 6.71 17.44 7.86
C PRO A 247 7.79 16.40 7.56
N SER A 248 8.26 16.42 6.32
CA SER A 248 9.49 15.82 5.84
C SER A 248 9.94 16.63 4.63
N ALA A 249 10.60 17.76 4.86
CA ALA A 249 11.08 18.63 3.79
C ALA A 249 11.86 17.82 2.73
N GLY A 250 11.53 18.03 1.45
CA GLY A 250 12.11 17.31 0.32
C GLY A 250 11.52 15.93 0.04
N ASP A 251 10.42 15.53 0.68
CA ASP A 251 9.67 14.33 0.25
C ASP A 251 8.76 14.62 -0.96
N VAL A 252 8.22 13.56 -1.58
CA VAL A 252 7.38 13.70 -2.78
C VAL A 252 6.14 14.57 -2.56
N TYR A 253 5.57 14.62 -1.35
CA TYR A 253 4.37 15.42 -1.05
C TYR A 253 4.72 16.90 -0.90
N ASP A 254 5.85 17.22 -0.27
CA ASP A 254 6.40 18.58 -0.20
C ASP A 254 6.68 19.14 -1.61
N LEU A 255 7.28 18.32 -2.49
CA LEU A 255 7.51 18.70 -3.88
C LEU A 255 6.20 18.89 -4.66
N LEU A 256 5.18 18.06 -4.42
CA LEU A 256 3.87 18.17 -5.06
C LEU A 256 3.09 19.39 -4.58
N GLU A 257 3.22 19.80 -3.32
CA GLU A 257 2.63 21.03 -2.78
C GLU A 257 3.24 22.27 -3.45
N ARG A 258 4.57 22.32 -3.58
CA ARG A 258 5.25 23.40 -4.32
C ARG A 258 4.88 23.43 -5.80
N VAL A 259 4.67 22.26 -6.42
CA VAL A 259 4.10 22.17 -7.77
C VAL A 259 2.66 22.71 -7.81
N ALA A 260 1.85 22.43 -6.80
CA ALA A 260 0.50 22.98 -6.66
C ALA A 260 0.53 24.51 -6.60
N ASP A 261 1.56 25.11 -5.98
CA ASP A 261 1.79 26.55 -5.97
C ASP A 261 2.34 27.13 -7.28
N GLY A 262 2.68 26.27 -8.24
CA GLY A 262 3.24 26.66 -9.53
C GLY A 262 4.74 26.93 -9.51
N ASP A 263 5.48 26.42 -8.53
CA ASP A 263 6.94 26.48 -8.48
C ASP A 263 7.55 25.56 -9.55
N THR A 264 8.19 26.16 -10.55
CA THR A 264 8.80 25.43 -11.66
C THR A 264 10.19 24.87 -11.32
N SER A 265 10.80 25.32 -10.22
CA SER A 265 12.16 24.93 -9.83
C SER A 265 12.25 23.48 -9.33
N VAL A 266 11.16 22.95 -8.77
CA VAL A 266 11.09 21.61 -8.17
C VAL A 266 10.85 20.48 -9.17
N VAL A 267 10.48 20.80 -10.43
CA VAL A 267 10.06 19.80 -11.43
C VAL A 267 11.12 18.71 -11.65
N LYS A 268 12.40 19.09 -11.70
CA LYS A 268 13.51 18.12 -11.90
C LYS A 268 13.76 17.23 -10.68
N GLU A 269 13.44 17.72 -9.50
CA GLU A 269 13.55 16.95 -8.25
C GLU A 269 12.37 15.98 -8.14
N LEU A 270 11.16 16.46 -8.46
CA LEU A 270 9.96 15.63 -8.52
C LEU A 270 10.10 14.48 -9.52
N GLU A 271 10.71 14.71 -10.70
CA GLU A 271 11.00 13.63 -11.66
C GLU A 271 11.86 12.49 -11.09
N ARG A 272 12.67 12.74 -10.05
CA ARG A 272 13.54 11.72 -9.42
C ARG A 272 12.80 10.89 -8.38
N GLU A 273 11.85 11.50 -7.68
CA GLU A 273 11.07 10.87 -6.61
C GLU A 273 9.83 10.12 -7.14
N LEU A 274 9.31 10.51 -8.30
CA LEU A 274 8.13 9.88 -8.87
C LEU A 274 8.39 8.47 -9.43
N PRO A 275 7.43 7.54 -9.27
CA PRO A 275 7.37 6.30 -10.04
C PRO A 275 7.40 6.54 -11.56
N ARG A 276 7.94 5.57 -12.31
CA ARG A 276 8.21 5.72 -13.76
C ARG A 276 6.99 6.11 -14.59
N ASP A 277 5.82 5.58 -14.26
CA ASP A 277 4.54 5.90 -14.89
C ASP A 277 4.14 7.36 -14.67
N LEU A 278 4.33 7.87 -13.45
CA LEU A 278 4.04 9.27 -13.12
C LEU A 278 5.10 10.23 -13.69
N VAL A 279 6.36 9.81 -13.82
CA VAL A 279 7.38 10.57 -14.57
C VAL A 279 6.99 10.74 -16.03
N LEU A 280 6.47 9.68 -16.69
CA LEU A 280 5.99 9.78 -18.06
C LEU A 280 4.80 10.75 -18.17
N ARG A 281 3.90 10.77 -17.18
CA ARG A 281 2.81 11.74 -17.13
C ARG A 281 3.33 13.18 -16.94
N LEU A 282 4.26 13.40 -16.02
CA LEU A 282 4.88 14.71 -15.82
C LEU A 282 5.57 15.20 -17.10
N ARG A 283 6.26 14.33 -17.83
CA ARG A 283 6.86 14.69 -19.14
C ARG A 283 5.83 15.06 -20.18
N ARG A 284 4.70 14.35 -20.28
CA ARG A 284 3.60 14.74 -21.19
C ARG A 284 3.02 16.10 -20.84
N LEU A 285 2.95 16.43 -19.55
CA LEU A 285 2.58 17.77 -19.12
C LEU A 285 3.57 18.80 -19.66
N LEU A 286 4.87 18.57 -19.48
CA LEU A 286 5.93 19.47 -19.95
C LEU A 286 5.95 19.59 -21.48
N ASP A 287 5.84 18.49 -22.22
CA ASP A 287 5.76 18.49 -23.68
C ASP A 287 4.53 19.27 -24.18
N GLY A 288 3.42 19.18 -23.45
CA GLY A 288 2.19 19.92 -23.75
C GLY A 288 2.31 21.43 -23.57
N VAL A 289 3.25 21.93 -22.75
CA VAL A 289 3.52 23.36 -22.56
C VAL A 289 3.97 24.03 -23.86
N ASP A 290 4.84 23.37 -24.63
CA ASP A 290 5.35 23.93 -25.89
C ASP A 290 4.26 24.08 -26.96
N VAL A 291 3.28 23.17 -26.95
CA VAL A 291 2.20 23.10 -27.95
C VAL A 291 0.92 23.81 -27.47
N GLY A 292 0.74 23.96 -26.15
CA GLY A 292 -0.52 24.40 -25.55
C GLY A 292 -1.65 23.39 -25.77
N ASN A 293 -1.34 22.10 -25.59
CA ASN A 293 -2.30 21.02 -25.74
C ASN A 293 -1.96 19.85 -24.81
N TRP A 294 -2.97 19.34 -24.10
CA TRP A 294 -2.82 18.28 -23.12
C TRP A 294 -3.95 17.25 -23.22
N ASP A 295 -3.67 16.04 -22.76
CA ASP A 295 -4.67 14.99 -22.57
C ASP A 295 -5.72 15.42 -21.52
N GLN A 296 -6.92 14.82 -21.58
CA GLN A 296 -8.07 15.19 -20.75
C GLN A 296 -7.78 15.14 -19.25
N ASP A 297 -7.12 14.07 -18.81
CA ASP A 297 -6.73 13.83 -17.43
C ASP A 297 -5.81 14.93 -16.85
N ILE A 298 -4.96 15.55 -17.68
CA ILE A 298 -4.02 16.59 -17.22
C ILE A 298 -4.76 17.90 -16.96
N TRP A 299 -5.63 18.34 -17.87
CA TRP A 299 -6.33 19.62 -17.68
C TRP A 299 -7.54 19.51 -16.76
N GLU A 300 -8.08 18.32 -16.51
CA GLU A 300 -9.10 18.10 -15.47
C GLU A 300 -8.54 18.20 -14.06
N ASP A 301 -7.25 17.88 -13.87
CA ASP A 301 -6.57 18.05 -12.60
C ASP A 301 -6.27 19.53 -12.32
N ARG A 302 -7.16 20.16 -11.57
CA ARG A 302 -7.06 21.58 -11.19
C ARG A 302 -5.80 21.89 -10.40
N GLY A 303 -5.22 20.93 -9.67
CA GLY A 303 -4.00 21.17 -8.90
C GLY A 303 -2.75 21.33 -9.77
N LEU A 304 -2.83 20.97 -11.05
CA LEU A 304 -1.75 21.21 -12.01
C LEU A 304 -1.85 22.57 -12.71
N TRP A 305 -2.96 23.29 -12.56
CA TRP A 305 -3.22 24.51 -13.33
C TRP A 305 -2.20 25.60 -13.05
N ARG A 306 -1.83 25.83 -11.78
CA ARG A 306 -0.82 26.83 -11.40
C ARG A 306 0.53 26.54 -12.05
N LEU A 307 0.99 25.28 -12.01
CA LEU A 307 2.20 24.87 -12.71
C LEU A 307 2.10 25.10 -14.23
N ILE A 308 0.99 24.69 -14.86
CA ILE A 308 0.80 24.88 -16.29
C ILE A 308 0.82 26.37 -16.65
N PHE A 309 0.17 27.23 -15.87
CA PHE A 309 0.18 28.68 -16.08
C PHE A 309 1.57 29.29 -15.89
N SER A 310 2.38 28.79 -14.96
CA SER A 310 3.76 29.26 -14.77
C SER A 310 4.69 28.84 -15.89
N LEU A 311 4.41 27.72 -16.58
CA LEU A 311 5.24 27.19 -17.65
C LEU A 311 4.81 27.65 -19.05
N TRP A 312 3.51 27.81 -19.27
CA TRP A 312 2.95 28.05 -20.59
C TRP A 312 2.84 29.54 -20.92
N GLU A 313 3.64 29.97 -21.91
CA GLU A 313 3.57 31.30 -22.49
C GLU A 313 2.97 31.24 -23.92
N PRO A 314 1.67 31.51 -24.11
CA PRO A 314 1.05 31.36 -25.41
C PRO A 314 1.53 32.41 -26.42
N LYS A 315 2.20 31.96 -27.48
CA LYS A 315 2.66 32.84 -28.58
C LYS A 315 1.50 33.31 -29.47
N ALA A 316 0.50 32.46 -29.65
CA ALA A 316 -0.70 32.74 -30.43
C ALA A 316 -1.93 32.88 -29.52
N ALA A 317 -3.03 33.38 -30.09
CA ALA A 317 -4.29 33.48 -29.37
C ALA A 317 -4.82 32.07 -29.02
N VAL A 318 -5.08 31.82 -27.73
CA VAL A 318 -5.59 30.56 -27.19
C VAL A 318 -7.04 30.35 -27.59
N ASN A 319 -7.42 29.11 -27.93
CA ASN A 319 -8.81 28.75 -28.19
C ASN A 319 -9.53 28.37 -26.88
N PRO A 320 -10.45 29.20 -26.36
CA PRO A 320 -11.13 28.95 -25.09
C PRO A 320 -12.10 27.76 -25.13
N SER A 321 -12.55 27.31 -26.31
CA SER A 321 -13.50 26.20 -26.41
C SER A 321 -12.90 24.82 -26.18
N ARG A 322 -11.56 24.73 -26.03
CA ARG A 322 -10.85 23.46 -25.85
C ARG A 322 -11.09 22.84 -24.48
N SER A 323 -10.92 23.60 -23.41
CA SER A 323 -11.19 23.17 -22.05
C SER A 323 -11.29 24.37 -21.09
N PRO A 324 -11.80 24.19 -19.86
CA PRO A 324 -11.87 25.26 -18.85
C PRO A 324 -10.51 25.92 -18.56
N LEU A 325 -9.43 25.13 -18.53
CA LEU A 325 -8.04 25.62 -18.41
C LEU A 325 -7.71 26.63 -19.52
N HIS A 326 -8.01 26.27 -20.78
CA HIS A 326 -7.75 27.13 -21.93
C HIS A 326 -8.64 28.37 -21.93
N ALA A 327 -9.87 28.28 -21.42
CA ALA A 327 -10.75 29.43 -21.28
C ALA A 327 -10.21 30.46 -20.27
N LEU A 328 -9.73 29.99 -19.12
CA LEU A 328 -9.10 30.85 -18.11
C LEU A 328 -7.78 31.45 -18.63
N MET A 329 -6.96 30.65 -19.32
CA MET A 329 -5.70 31.15 -19.91
C MET A 329 -5.98 32.19 -20.99
N ALA A 330 -6.97 31.94 -21.87
CA ALA A 330 -7.40 32.89 -22.88
C ALA A 330 -7.86 34.22 -22.26
N LEU A 331 -8.59 34.15 -21.15
CA LEU A 331 -9.08 35.33 -20.44
C LEU A 331 -7.94 36.13 -19.80
N ARG A 332 -7.03 35.46 -19.08
CA ARG A 332 -5.86 36.08 -18.47
C ARG A 332 -4.92 36.67 -19.53
N GLN A 333 -4.66 35.94 -20.61
CA GLN A 333 -3.87 36.43 -21.74
C GLN A 333 -4.50 37.68 -22.38
N ALA A 334 -5.81 37.72 -22.56
CA ALA A 334 -6.49 38.91 -23.07
C ALA A 334 -6.25 40.12 -22.15
N TYR A 335 -6.38 39.92 -20.83
CA TYR A 335 -6.15 40.96 -19.84
C TYR A 335 -4.69 41.43 -19.82
N ASP A 336 -3.73 40.51 -19.79
CA ASP A 336 -2.30 40.81 -19.80
C ASP A 336 -1.89 41.58 -21.07
N LEU A 337 -2.43 41.20 -22.23
CA LEU A 337 -2.20 41.92 -23.50
C LEU A 337 -2.81 43.34 -23.49
N LEU A 338 -3.97 43.54 -22.84
CA LEU A 338 -4.54 44.87 -22.64
C LEU A 338 -3.66 45.72 -21.71
N CYS A 339 -3.16 45.14 -20.62
CA CYS A 339 -2.20 45.80 -19.71
C CYS A 339 -0.89 46.15 -20.44
N MET A 340 -0.38 45.28 -21.31
CA MET A 340 0.79 45.57 -22.14
C MET A 340 0.50 46.52 -23.31
N ASN A 341 -0.75 46.98 -23.46
CA ASN A 341 -1.21 47.83 -24.55
C ASN A 341 -0.98 47.23 -25.96
N ASP A 342 -0.94 45.90 -26.09
CA ASP A 342 -0.90 45.19 -27.36
C ASP A 342 -2.33 44.94 -27.87
N LEU A 343 -2.96 46.02 -28.34
CA LEU A 343 -4.37 46.02 -28.72
C LEU A 343 -4.68 45.07 -29.88
N GLY A 344 -3.71 44.83 -30.77
CA GLY A 344 -3.89 43.94 -31.93
C GLY A 344 -4.03 42.48 -31.50
N ARG A 345 -3.11 41.99 -30.66
CA ARG A 345 -3.20 40.63 -30.12
C ARG A 345 -4.33 40.50 -29.12
N ALA A 346 -4.56 41.51 -28.27
CA ALA A 346 -5.69 41.53 -27.34
C ALA A 346 -7.02 41.37 -28.07
N SER A 347 -7.25 42.14 -29.14
CA SER A 347 -8.47 42.05 -29.96
C SER A 347 -8.65 40.64 -30.54
N SER A 348 -7.58 40.06 -31.08
CA SER A 348 -7.62 38.70 -31.64
C SER A 348 -7.98 37.63 -30.58
N GLN A 349 -7.53 37.80 -29.34
CA GLN A 349 -7.88 36.90 -28.23
C GLN A 349 -9.33 37.11 -27.77
N ILE A 350 -9.75 38.38 -27.64
CA ILE A 350 -11.11 38.76 -27.23
C ILE A 350 -12.15 38.23 -28.22
N ASP A 351 -11.88 38.30 -29.53
CA ASP A 351 -12.78 37.77 -30.55
C ASP A 351 -13.02 36.26 -30.39
N LYS A 352 -11.97 35.50 -30.03
CA LYS A 352 -12.10 34.06 -29.71
C LYS A 352 -12.95 33.84 -28.46
N LEU A 353 -12.74 34.62 -27.40
CA LEU A 353 -13.54 34.55 -26.17
C LEU A 353 -15.02 34.84 -26.42
N LYS A 354 -15.33 35.88 -27.21
CA LYS A 354 -16.71 36.20 -27.60
C LYS A 354 -17.37 35.10 -28.41
N SER A 355 -16.62 34.47 -29.31
CA SER A 355 -17.14 33.37 -30.13
C SER A 355 -17.51 32.13 -29.31
N PHE A 356 -16.99 32.01 -28.08
CA PHE A 356 -17.26 30.90 -27.17
C PHE A 356 -18.57 31.09 -26.40
N LYS A 357 -19.68 30.76 -27.07
CA LYS A 357 -21.04 30.99 -26.55
C LYS A 357 -21.40 30.22 -25.28
N THR A 358 -20.71 29.10 -25.01
CA THR A 358 -20.95 28.22 -23.85
C THR A 358 -20.02 28.53 -22.67
N ALA A 359 -19.33 29.67 -22.69
CA ALA A 359 -18.54 30.14 -21.56
C ALA A 359 -19.39 30.30 -20.29
N ALA A 360 -18.76 30.17 -19.12
CA ALA A 360 -19.37 30.58 -17.86
C ALA A 360 -19.82 32.05 -17.95
N PRO A 361 -20.96 32.43 -17.32
CA PRO A 361 -21.48 33.79 -17.40
C PRO A 361 -20.46 34.86 -17.02
N ASP A 362 -19.63 34.60 -16.00
CA ASP A 362 -18.60 35.52 -15.54
C ASP A 362 -17.48 35.72 -16.56
N TYR A 363 -17.04 34.64 -17.21
CA TYR A 363 -16.02 34.70 -18.26
C TYR A 363 -16.54 35.47 -19.48
N ARG A 364 -17.82 35.27 -19.82
CA ARG A 364 -18.47 36.01 -20.91
C ARG A 364 -18.59 37.49 -20.57
N ALA A 365 -18.96 37.83 -19.34
CA ALA A 365 -19.05 39.22 -18.90
C ALA A 365 -17.71 39.94 -19.02
N GLU A 366 -16.60 39.31 -18.59
CA GLU A 366 -15.26 39.88 -18.77
C GLU A 366 -14.86 40.02 -20.24
N ALA A 367 -15.12 38.99 -21.07
CA ALA A 367 -14.83 39.05 -22.50
C ALA A 367 -15.58 40.21 -23.20
N LEU A 368 -16.84 40.45 -22.83
CA LEU A 368 -17.64 41.57 -23.34
C LEU A 368 -17.12 42.91 -22.80
N ASN A 369 -16.70 42.99 -21.55
CA ASN A 369 -16.09 44.19 -20.96
C ASN A 369 -14.77 44.56 -21.66
N PHE A 370 -13.92 43.56 -21.92
CA PHE A 370 -12.67 43.72 -22.67
C PHE A 370 -12.94 44.20 -24.09
N HIS A 371 -13.96 43.64 -24.73
CA HIS A 371 -14.38 44.07 -26.05
C HIS A 371 -14.89 45.52 -26.07
N ALA A 372 -15.77 45.88 -25.14
CA ALA A 372 -16.28 47.24 -25.00
C ALA A 372 -15.12 48.25 -24.80
N TYR A 373 -14.10 47.87 -24.02
CA TYR A 373 -12.90 48.69 -23.89
C TYR A 373 -12.15 48.87 -25.21
N THR A 374 -11.93 47.80 -25.98
CA THR A 374 -11.26 47.93 -27.29
C THR A 374 -12.06 48.78 -28.29
N LEU A 375 -13.40 48.72 -28.24
CA LEU A 375 -14.29 49.56 -29.06
C LEU A 375 -14.26 51.02 -28.62
N LEU A 376 -14.20 51.28 -27.31
CA LEU A 376 -14.02 52.62 -26.75
C LEU A 376 -12.72 53.25 -27.27
N LEU A 377 -11.61 52.50 -27.29
CA LEU A 377 -10.33 52.99 -27.82
C LEU A 377 -10.39 53.30 -29.33
N ARG A 378 -11.30 52.68 -30.08
CA ARG A 378 -11.57 52.95 -31.50
C ARG A 378 -12.62 54.03 -31.74
N GLU A 379 -13.14 54.66 -30.68
CA GLU A 379 -14.25 55.63 -30.72
C GLU A 379 -15.58 55.06 -31.28
N GLU A 380 -15.77 53.73 -31.23
CA GLU A 380 -17.00 53.04 -31.64
C GLU A 380 -18.02 52.99 -30.49
N LEU A 381 -18.41 54.16 -29.97
CA LEU A 381 -19.14 54.27 -28.69
C LEU A 381 -20.48 53.53 -28.67
N GLY A 382 -21.22 53.52 -29.77
CA GLY A 382 -22.52 52.81 -29.84
C GLY A 382 -22.36 51.30 -29.73
N ALA A 383 -21.34 50.74 -30.38
CA ALA A 383 -21.02 49.31 -30.30
C ALA A 383 -20.47 48.96 -28.90
N ALA A 384 -19.67 49.84 -28.30
CA ALA A 384 -19.17 49.65 -26.93
C ALA A 384 -20.32 49.60 -25.90
N THR A 385 -21.31 50.50 -26.02
CA THR A 385 -22.50 50.49 -25.16
C THR A 385 -23.30 49.20 -25.35
N ALA A 386 -23.56 48.79 -26.60
CA ALA A 386 -24.29 47.55 -26.88
C ALA A 386 -23.59 46.30 -26.31
N ALA A 387 -22.25 46.26 -26.33
CA ALA A 387 -21.48 45.16 -25.76
C ALA A 387 -21.61 45.09 -24.22
N LEU A 388 -21.64 46.22 -23.52
CA LEU A 388 -21.86 46.26 -22.08
C LEU A 388 -23.31 45.94 -21.70
N GLU A 389 -24.29 46.37 -22.49
CA GLU A 389 -25.72 46.06 -22.28
C GLU A 389 -26.04 44.55 -22.44
N GLU A 390 -25.21 43.81 -23.19
CA GLU A 390 -25.31 42.35 -23.31
C GLU A 390 -24.87 41.62 -22.02
N ILE A 391 -24.13 42.28 -21.13
CA ILE A 391 -23.69 41.70 -19.87
C ILE A 391 -24.90 41.56 -18.93
N SER A 392 -25.22 40.31 -18.59
CA SER A 392 -26.36 40.01 -17.73
C SER A 392 -25.99 40.08 -16.23
N GLY A 393 -26.93 40.56 -15.42
CA GLY A 393 -26.82 40.63 -13.96
C GLY A 393 -26.30 41.99 -13.44
N PRO A 394 -26.70 42.40 -12.23
CA PRO A 394 -26.29 43.69 -11.67
C PRO A 394 -24.81 43.63 -11.26
N ARG A 395 -23.97 44.44 -11.92
CA ARG A 395 -22.55 44.62 -11.59
C ARG A 395 -22.23 46.10 -11.55
N GLN A 396 -21.86 46.62 -10.38
CA GLN A 396 -21.54 48.05 -10.20
C GLN A 396 -20.50 48.58 -11.22
N PRO A 397 -19.42 47.85 -11.57
CA PRO A 397 -18.46 48.32 -12.57
C PRO A 397 -19.04 48.47 -13.98
N VAL A 398 -20.02 47.63 -14.36
CA VAL A 398 -20.69 47.72 -15.67
C VAL A 398 -21.51 49.01 -15.75
N ASP A 399 -22.27 49.34 -14.70
CA ASP A 399 -23.05 50.57 -14.64
C ASP A 399 -22.18 51.83 -14.70
N SER A 400 -21.00 51.79 -14.06
CA SER A 400 -20.00 52.87 -14.13
C SER A 400 -19.45 53.01 -15.55
N ASN A 401 -19.08 51.91 -16.20
CA ASN A 401 -18.58 51.91 -17.58
C ASN A 401 -19.65 52.40 -18.57
N LEU A 402 -20.92 52.01 -18.40
CA LEU A 402 -22.04 52.50 -19.19
C LEU A 402 -22.28 54.01 -19.02
N ARG A 403 -22.19 54.53 -17.79
CA ARG A 403 -22.28 55.98 -17.53
C ARG A 403 -21.15 56.74 -18.21
N LEU A 404 -19.92 56.24 -18.14
CA LEU A 404 -18.77 56.81 -18.83
C LEU A 404 -19.00 56.88 -20.34
N LEU A 405 -19.49 55.81 -20.96
CA LEU A 405 -19.76 55.79 -22.40
C LEU A 405 -20.88 56.76 -22.79
N LYS A 406 -21.98 56.82 -22.03
CA LYS A 406 -23.08 57.76 -22.27
C LYS A 406 -22.63 59.22 -22.17
N HIS A 407 -21.90 59.56 -21.12
CA HIS A 407 -21.34 60.90 -20.96
C HIS A 407 -20.39 61.27 -22.12
N ARG A 408 -19.55 60.33 -22.56
CA ARG A 408 -18.66 60.54 -23.70
C ARG A 408 -19.42 60.74 -25.02
N GLN A 409 -20.57 60.11 -25.21
CA GLN A 409 -21.42 60.29 -26.40
C GLN A 409 -22.04 61.69 -26.47
N GLU A 410 -22.35 62.30 -25.32
CA GLU A 410 -22.89 63.67 -25.21
C GLU A 410 -21.85 64.73 -25.59
N LEU A 411 -20.56 64.44 -25.39
CA LEU A 411 -19.46 65.35 -25.72
C LEU A 411 -19.11 65.32 -27.21
N SER A 412 -18.80 66.51 -27.75
CA SER A 412 -18.27 66.63 -29.11
C SER A 412 -16.89 65.97 -29.20
N ARG A 413 -16.51 65.47 -30.38
CA ARG A 413 -15.28 64.68 -30.56
C ARG A 413 -14.01 65.41 -30.08
N ASN A 414 -13.98 66.75 -30.18
CA ASN A 414 -12.83 67.58 -29.79
C ASN A 414 -12.77 67.88 -28.28
N GLU A 415 -13.88 67.72 -27.56
CA GLU A 415 -13.98 67.99 -26.12
C GLU A 415 -13.78 66.73 -25.28
N ARG A 416 -13.70 65.56 -25.92
CA ARG A 416 -13.57 64.28 -25.23
C ARG A 416 -12.18 64.13 -24.59
N PRO A 417 -12.09 63.72 -23.31
CA PRO A 417 -10.83 63.35 -22.69
C PRO A 417 -10.26 62.07 -23.33
N ALA A 418 -9.02 61.71 -23.02
CA ALA A 418 -8.41 60.47 -23.51
C ALA A 418 -9.24 59.24 -23.11
N ALA A 419 -9.51 58.35 -24.07
CA ALA A 419 -10.36 57.16 -23.89
C ALA A 419 -9.70 56.04 -23.08
N SER A 420 -8.36 56.01 -23.06
CA SER A 420 -7.59 54.99 -22.34
C SER A 420 -7.81 55.09 -20.82
N ASN A 421 -7.67 53.95 -20.14
CA ASN A 421 -7.59 53.91 -18.69
C ASN A 421 -6.13 54.25 -18.33
N PRO A 422 -5.89 55.30 -17.53
CA PRO A 422 -4.54 55.76 -17.27
C PRO A 422 -3.68 54.76 -16.48
N TYR A 423 -4.28 53.80 -15.76
CA TYR A 423 -3.52 52.71 -15.12
C TYR A 423 -2.98 51.72 -16.14
N LEU A 424 -3.79 51.36 -17.15
CA LEU A 424 -3.37 50.48 -18.24
C LEU A 424 -2.32 51.16 -19.13
N ASP A 425 -2.37 52.50 -19.28
CA ASP A 425 -1.30 53.27 -19.93
C ASP A 425 0.06 53.13 -19.22
N LEU A 426 0.07 52.78 -17.92
CA LEU A 426 1.27 52.49 -17.13
C LEU A 426 1.59 50.98 -17.05
N GLY A 427 0.81 50.14 -17.72
CA GLY A 427 0.91 48.68 -17.65
C GLY A 427 0.54 48.10 -16.29
N LEU A 428 -0.40 48.75 -15.59
CA LEU A 428 -0.86 48.35 -14.26
C LEU A 428 -2.36 48.06 -14.23
N PRO A 429 -2.82 47.18 -13.32
CA PRO A 429 -4.24 46.97 -13.09
C PRO A 429 -4.90 48.26 -12.59
N HIS A 430 -6.20 48.40 -12.86
CA HIS A 430 -6.98 49.55 -12.41
C HIS A 430 -6.91 49.71 -10.89
N GLY A 431 -6.57 50.90 -10.40
CA GLY A 431 -6.47 51.18 -8.96
C GLY A 431 -5.16 50.72 -8.29
N ALA A 432 -4.14 50.35 -9.06
CA ALA A 432 -2.84 49.94 -8.51
C ALA A 432 -2.18 51.06 -7.68
N ARG A 433 -1.91 50.80 -6.40
CA ARG A 433 -1.28 51.76 -5.47
C ARG A 433 0.18 52.09 -5.80
N SER A 434 0.86 51.22 -6.56
CA SER A 434 2.26 51.36 -6.94
C SER A 434 2.49 52.21 -8.19
N TRP A 435 1.45 52.89 -8.70
CA TRP A 435 1.49 53.58 -9.99
C TRP A 435 2.56 54.67 -10.08
N GLU A 436 2.86 55.39 -9.00
CA GLU A 436 3.91 56.42 -9.02
C GLU A 436 5.31 55.84 -9.27
N ALA A 437 5.61 54.68 -8.66
CA ALA A 437 6.89 54.02 -8.85
C ALA A 437 7.04 53.55 -10.30
N ARG A 438 6.02 52.87 -10.83
CA ARG A 438 5.99 52.40 -12.21
C ARG A 438 6.10 53.53 -13.22
N TYR A 439 5.43 54.66 -12.99
CA TYR A 439 5.58 55.86 -13.82
C TYR A 439 7.04 56.35 -13.85
N ARG A 440 7.72 56.42 -12.70
CA ARG A 440 9.13 56.84 -12.63
C ARG A 440 10.07 55.87 -13.34
N ASP A 441 9.77 54.58 -13.33
CA ASP A 441 10.53 53.56 -14.06
C ASP A 441 10.33 53.72 -15.57
N LEU A 442 9.08 53.76 -16.04
CA LEU A 442 8.75 53.94 -17.46
C LEU A 442 9.31 55.24 -18.03
N ARG A 443 9.32 56.34 -17.26
CA ARG A 443 9.93 57.60 -17.71
C ARG A 443 11.46 57.52 -17.85
N ARG A 444 12.13 56.66 -17.08
CA ARG A 444 13.56 56.38 -17.24
C ARG A 444 13.82 55.48 -18.44
N GLU A 445 12.99 54.46 -18.65
CA GLU A 445 13.08 53.54 -19.79
C GLU A 445 12.84 54.26 -21.13
N HIS A 446 11.85 55.15 -21.19
CA HIS A 446 11.43 55.88 -22.40
C HIS A 446 11.92 57.34 -22.43
N LEU A 447 13.13 57.60 -21.96
CA LEU A 447 13.70 58.94 -21.82
C LEU A 447 13.75 59.74 -23.14
N GLN A 448 13.97 59.05 -24.25
CA GLN A 448 14.10 59.66 -25.60
C GLN A 448 12.82 59.63 -26.42
N ASP A 449 11.77 58.95 -25.95
CA ASP A 449 10.49 58.84 -26.65
C ASP A 449 9.54 59.94 -26.16
N VAL A 450 9.44 61.00 -26.98
CA VAL A 450 8.64 62.19 -26.65
C VAL A 450 7.15 61.86 -26.59
N ASP A 451 6.66 61.03 -27.51
CA ASP A 451 5.24 60.68 -27.62
C ASP A 451 4.82 59.78 -26.46
N MET A 452 5.63 58.77 -26.14
CA MET A 452 5.42 57.94 -24.96
C MET A 452 5.51 58.79 -23.69
N GLY A 453 6.48 59.70 -23.62
CA GLY A 453 6.61 60.62 -22.50
C GLY A 453 5.38 61.50 -22.26
N ALA A 454 4.78 62.02 -23.33
CA ALA A 454 3.55 62.80 -23.26
C ALA A 454 2.37 61.96 -22.76
N ARG A 455 2.22 60.72 -23.27
CA ARG A 455 1.18 59.78 -22.83
C ARG A 455 1.33 59.45 -21.33
N LEU A 456 2.53 59.09 -20.88
CA LEU A 456 2.79 58.78 -19.47
C LEU A 456 2.51 59.98 -18.54
N ASN A 457 2.87 61.19 -18.95
CA ASN A 457 2.57 62.41 -18.19
C ASN A 457 1.07 62.68 -18.12
N SER A 458 0.34 62.44 -19.22
CA SER A 458 -1.13 62.56 -19.25
C SER A 458 -1.78 61.56 -18.30
N ALA A 459 -1.34 60.29 -18.33
CA ALA A 459 -1.83 59.24 -17.45
C ALA A 459 -1.60 59.59 -15.96
N MET A 460 -0.36 59.98 -15.60
CA MET A 460 -0.02 60.42 -14.25
C MET A 460 -0.87 61.59 -13.78
N LYS A 461 -1.07 62.61 -14.62
CA LYS A 461 -1.91 63.76 -14.27
C LYS A 461 -3.36 63.35 -14.01
N ARG A 462 -3.94 62.50 -14.88
CA ARG A 462 -5.31 62.00 -14.73
C ARG A 462 -5.47 61.22 -13.42
N ILE A 463 -4.52 60.35 -13.07
CA ILE A 463 -4.58 59.58 -11.82
C ILE A 463 -4.51 60.52 -10.61
N ARG A 464 -3.60 61.50 -10.60
CA ARG A 464 -3.50 62.47 -9.49
C ARG A 464 -4.72 63.36 -9.34
N ASP A 465 -5.30 63.82 -10.44
CA ASP A 465 -6.53 64.62 -10.41
C ASP A 465 -7.68 63.78 -9.85
N ALA A 466 -7.83 62.52 -10.27
CA ALA A 466 -8.82 61.59 -9.71
C ALA A 466 -8.61 61.28 -8.22
N GLU A 467 -7.36 61.07 -7.78
CA GLU A 467 -7.04 60.87 -6.35
C GLU A 467 -7.33 62.12 -5.50
N ARG A 468 -7.04 63.32 -6.03
CA ARG A 468 -7.31 64.59 -5.34
C ARG A 468 -8.82 64.83 -5.19
N ASP A 469 -9.57 64.55 -6.24
CA ASP A 469 -10.99 64.88 -6.34
C ASP A 469 -11.89 63.71 -5.87
N GLU A 470 -11.28 62.58 -5.46
CA GLU A 470 -11.92 61.32 -5.08
C GLU A 470 -12.94 60.80 -6.12
N ASP A 471 -12.67 61.06 -7.40
CA ASP A 471 -13.55 60.74 -8.53
C ASP A 471 -12.85 59.94 -9.61
N TRP A 472 -13.23 58.66 -9.72
CA TRP A 472 -12.75 57.72 -10.74
C TRP A 472 -13.78 57.47 -11.86
N SER A 473 -14.88 58.23 -11.91
CA SER A 473 -15.96 58.06 -12.89
C SER A 473 -15.51 58.22 -14.35
N GLY A 474 -14.39 58.92 -14.57
CA GLY A 474 -13.76 59.09 -15.88
C GLY A 474 -12.89 57.94 -16.36
N PHE A 475 -12.76 56.85 -15.59
CA PHE A 475 -11.94 55.68 -15.95
C PHE A 475 -12.80 54.45 -16.24
N PHE A 476 -12.45 53.74 -17.32
CA PHE A 476 -13.06 52.47 -17.66
C PHE A 476 -12.48 51.35 -16.78
N VAL A 477 -13.33 50.61 -16.06
CA VAL A 477 -12.92 49.61 -15.05
C VAL A 477 -12.69 48.24 -15.68
N LEU A 478 -11.49 47.67 -15.46
CA LEU A 478 -11.01 46.38 -15.95
C LEU A 478 -10.05 45.73 -14.93
N PRO A 479 -10.24 44.44 -14.53
CA PRO A 479 -11.39 43.58 -14.85
C PRO A 479 -12.67 44.05 -14.14
N LEU A 480 -13.82 43.44 -14.43
CA LEU A 480 -15.05 43.67 -13.65
C LEU A 480 -14.97 43.00 -12.28
N ASP A 481 -14.41 41.79 -12.24
CA ASP A 481 -14.28 40.95 -11.06
C ASP A 481 -12.89 40.27 -11.06
N PRO A 482 -11.98 40.68 -10.17
CA PRO A 482 -10.66 40.07 -10.04
C PRO A 482 -10.70 38.57 -9.70
N ASP A 483 -11.72 38.11 -8.98
CA ASP A 483 -11.80 36.74 -8.45
C ASP A 483 -11.96 35.72 -9.60
N VAL A 484 -12.50 36.17 -10.75
CA VAL A 484 -12.67 35.36 -11.97
C VAL A 484 -11.33 34.88 -12.53
N PHE A 485 -10.24 35.58 -12.21
CA PHE A 485 -8.88 35.29 -12.69
C PHE A 485 -8.08 34.40 -11.73
N GLU A 486 -8.62 34.11 -10.54
CA GLU A 486 -7.93 33.28 -9.55
C GLU A 486 -7.75 31.85 -10.05
N LEU A 487 -6.53 31.33 -9.83
CA LEU A 487 -6.21 29.95 -10.13
C LEU A 487 -6.71 29.05 -9.00
N PRO A 488 -7.31 27.89 -9.30
CA PRO A 488 -7.79 26.96 -8.29
C PRO A 488 -6.72 26.66 -7.23
N ASP A 489 -7.13 26.71 -5.97
CA ASP A 489 -6.33 26.25 -4.84
C ASP A 489 -6.64 24.77 -4.60
N ALA A 490 -5.93 23.91 -5.32
CA ALA A 490 -6.14 22.47 -5.30
C ALA A 490 -4.80 21.74 -5.35
N VAL A 491 -4.72 20.58 -4.70
CA VAL A 491 -3.55 19.70 -4.79
C VAL A 491 -3.60 18.85 -6.07
N PRO A 492 -2.46 18.59 -6.73
CA PRO A 492 -2.42 17.73 -7.91
C PRO A 492 -2.72 16.30 -7.51
N VAL A 493 -3.79 15.70 -8.04
CA VAL A 493 -4.21 14.33 -7.70
C VAL A 493 -3.57 13.31 -8.65
N THR A 494 -3.36 13.69 -9.91
CA THR A 494 -2.90 12.81 -10.98
C THR A 494 -1.41 12.48 -10.92
N LEU A 495 -0.64 13.23 -10.14
CA LEU A 495 0.79 13.00 -9.88
C LEU A 495 1.05 12.39 -8.49
N VAL A 496 0.02 12.10 -7.69
CA VAL A 496 0.19 11.46 -6.38
C VAL A 496 0.55 9.98 -6.58
N PRO A 497 1.67 9.51 -6.00
CA PRO A 497 2.02 8.09 -6.05
C PRO A 497 0.91 7.19 -5.50
N PRO A 498 0.71 5.99 -6.10
CA PRO A 498 -0.17 4.99 -5.51
C PRO A 498 0.38 4.58 -4.14
N LEU A 499 -0.52 4.16 -3.25
CA LEU A 499 -0.11 3.78 -1.91
C LEU A 499 0.68 2.47 -1.96
N ALA A 500 1.97 2.54 -1.63
CA ALA A 500 2.81 1.35 -1.54
C ALA A 500 2.31 0.43 -0.42
N PRO A 501 2.24 -0.89 -0.61
CA PRO A 501 1.79 -1.82 0.44
C PRO A 501 2.57 -1.70 1.74
N LEU A 502 1.92 -2.01 2.86
CA LEU A 502 2.58 -2.00 4.16
C LEU A 502 3.76 -3.00 4.17
N PRO A 503 4.96 -2.58 4.59
CA PRO A 503 6.10 -3.48 4.72
C PRO A 503 5.83 -4.63 5.69
N ARG A 504 6.50 -5.74 5.44
CA ARG A 504 6.50 -6.90 6.34
C ARG A 504 6.92 -6.50 7.76
N ARG A 505 6.24 -7.06 8.78
CA ARG A 505 6.52 -6.85 10.21
C ARG A 505 7.01 -8.10 10.93
N THR A 506 6.83 -9.27 10.32
CA THR A 506 7.32 -10.53 10.87
C THR A 506 8.72 -10.86 10.36
N PRO A 507 9.51 -11.67 11.08
CA PRO A 507 10.80 -12.14 10.57
C PRO A 507 10.61 -13.20 9.46
N PRO A 508 11.39 -13.16 8.36
CA PRO A 508 11.39 -14.16 7.30
C PRO A 508 11.76 -15.55 7.81
N ARG A 509 11.02 -16.57 7.35
CA ARG A 509 11.23 -17.98 7.72
C ARG A 509 11.34 -18.19 9.23
N SER A 510 10.40 -17.60 9.97
CA SER A 510 10.39 -17.68 11.43
C SER A 510 10.45 -19.14 11.91
N PRO A 511 11.48 -19.53 12.69
CA PRO A 511 11.60 -20.90 13.19
C PRO A 511 10.47 -21.28 14.15
N GLU A 512 9.94 -20.30 14.89
CA GLU A 512 8.75 -20.48 15.72
C GLU A 512 7.51 -20.75 14.86
N GLY A 513 7.33 -19.96 13.79
CA GLY A 513 6.23 -20.15 12.84
C GLY A 513 6.26 -21.53 12.18
N LEU A 514 7.42 -21.93 11.66
CA LEU A 514 7.60 -23.28 11.09
C LEU A 514 7.48 -24.39 12.15
N GLY A 515 7.82 -24.09 13.40
CA GLY A 515 7.60 -24.97 14.55
C GLY A 515 6.12 -25.27 14.80
N LEU A 516 5.26 -24.25 14.75
CA LEU A 516 3.81 -24.39 14.87
C LEU A 516 3.21 -25.17 13.69
N VAL A 517 3.69 -24.93 12.46
CA VAL A 517 3.29 -25.72 11.29
C VAL A 517 3.69 -27.19 11.45
N ARG A 518 4.89 -27.47 11.97
CA ARG A 518 5.34 -28.84 12.28
C ARG A 518 4.49 -29.48 13.37
N GLN A 519 4.15 -28.74 14.42
CA GLN A 519 3.28 -29.21 15.49
C GLN A 519 1.92 -29.64 14.94
N ARG A 520 1.30 -28.83 14.09
CA ARG A 520 0.06 -29.17 13.38
C ARG A 520 0.21 -30.42 12.52
N ALA A 521 1.26 -30.50 11.71
CA ALA A 521 1.53 -31.66 10.86
C ALA A 521 1.71 -32.96 11.66
N VAL A 522 2.30 -32.90 12.86
CA VAL A 522 2.39 -34.06 13.77
C VAL A 522 1.02 -34.38 14.37
N ALA A 523 0.25 -33.38 14.81
CA ALA A 523 -1.09 -33.59 15.36
C ALA A 523 -2.04 -34.26 14.35
N ASP A 524 -1.90 -33.95 13.06
CA ASP A 524 -2.65 -34.56 11.95
C ASP A 524 -2.37 -36.06 11.80
N LEU A 525 -1.35 -36.61 12.47
CA LEU A 525 -1.09 -38.05 12.52
C LEU A 525 -1.92 -38.79 13.58
N LEU A 526 -2.77 -38.10 14.36
CA LEU A 526 -3.63 -38.74 15.37
C LEU A 526 -4.47 -39.92 14.81
N PRO A 527 -5.04 -39.88 13.58
CA PRO A 527 -5.74 -41.04 13.02
C PRO A 527 -4.87 -42.29 12.86
N HIS A 528 -3.54 -42.16 12.82
CA HIS A 528 -2.58 -43.27 12.77
C HIS A 528 -2.26 -43.86 14.15
N LEU A 529 -2.79 -43.30 15.24
CA LEU A 529 -2.71 -43.89 16.57
C LEU A 529 -3.58 -45.14 16.66
N LEU A 530 -2.96 -46.27 16.99
CA LEU A 530 -3.62 -47.56 17.02
C LEU A 530 -4.40 -47.77 18.31
N ASN A 531 -5.51 -48.52 18.22
CA ASN A 531 -6.27 -48.97 19.39
C ASN A 531 -5.63 -50.18 20.10
N ALA A 532 -4.59 -50.77 19.50
CA ALA A 532 -3.78 -51.84 20.07
C ALA A 532 -2.35 -51.72 19.54
N PRO A 533 -1.32 -52.00 20.36
CA PRO A 533 0.06 -51.80 19.93
C PRO A 533 0.41 -52.78 18.79
N ARG A 534 1.31 -52.36 17.90
CA ARG A 534 1.82 -53.27 16.87
C ARG A 534 2.51 -54.45 17.54
N ARG A 535 2.29 -55.63 16.99
CA ARG A 535 3.07 -56.81 17.40
C ARG A 535 4.48 -56.64 16.86
N PRO A 536 5.52 -56.84 17.68
CA PRO A 536 6.88 -56.85 17.15
C PRO A 536 6.96 -57.98 16.12
N ASP A 537 7.30 -57.63 14.88
CA ASP A 537 7.41 -58.61 13.82
C ASP A 537 8.37 -59.72 14.24
N ARG A 538 7.91 -60.97 14.12
CA ARG A 538 8.72 -62.15 14.42
C ARG A 538 9.94 -62.29 13.47
N ASN A 539 10.04 -61.44 12.44
CA ASN A 539 10.96 -61.58 11.32
C ASN A 539 12.11 -60.56 11.24
N SER A 540 12.20 -59.53 12.10
CA SER A 540 13.32 -58.56 12.06
C SER A 540 14.62 -59.05 12.73
N ARG A 541 14.68 -60.33 13.16
CA ARG A 541 15.89 -60.92 13.79
C ARG A 541 17.00 -61.36 12.84
N MET A 542 16.92 -61.11 11.53
CA MET A 542 17.95 -61.58 10.58
C MET A 542 18.85 -60.51 9.96
N HIS A 543 18.67 -59.21 10.24
CA HIS A 543 19.60 -58.19 9.73
C HIS A 543 20.06 -57.23 10.83
N THR A 544 21.08 -57.66 11.57
CA THR A 544 22.26 -56.88 11.97
C THR A 544 23.17 -57.82 12.76
N GLN A 545 24.29 -58.21 12.14
CA GLN A 545 25.38 -58.95 12.80
C GLN A 545 26.17 -58.04 13.74
#